data_AF-A0A7J9D4X5-F1
#
_entry.id   AF-A0A7J9D4X5-F1
#
_cell.length_a   1.000
_cell.length_b   1.000
_cell.length_c   1.000
_cell.angle_alpha   90.00
_cell.angle_beta   90.00
_cell.angle_gamma   90.00
#
_symmetry.space_group_name_H-M   'P 1'
#
loop_
_entity.id
_entity.type
_entity.pdbx_description
1 polymer ?
#
loop_
_entity_poly.entity_id
_entity_poly.type
_entity_poly.pdbx_seq_one_letter_code
_entity_poly.pdbx_strand_id
1 'polypeptide(L)' 'MICEILFIIFSPTVKPYSFGHPSVQSTTKQFLNPNQPLNETTFIFVEAFHKVRIN' A
#
# COMPACT_ATOMS: atom_id res chain seq x y z
N MET A 1 20.32 7.76 0.03
CA MET A 1 18.85 7.88 0.09
C MET A 1 18.28 6.49 -0.07
N ILE A 2 17.65 5.94 0.98
CA ILE A 2 17.07 4.59 0.96
C ILE A 2 15.56 4.78 0.73
N CYS A 3 15.01 4.12 -0.29
CA CYS A 3 13.59 4.18 -0.61
C CYS A 3 12.92 2.90 -0.10
N GLU A 4 11.74 3.03 0.51
CA GLU A 4 10.95 1.89 0.98
C GLU A 4 9.69 1.78 0.14
N ILE A 5 9.45 0.61 -0.43
CA ILE A 5 8.33 0.38 -1.36
C ILE A 5 7.72 -0.98 -1.09
N LEU A 6 6.39 -1.06 -1.00
CA LEU A 6 5.64 -2.30 -0.83
C LEU A 6 4.49 -2.33 -1.84
N PHE A 7 4.45 -3.38 -2.66
CA PHE A 7 3.32 -3.70 -3.52
C PHE A 7 2.63 -4.97 -3.03
N ILE A 8 1.31 -4.92 -2.95
CA ILE A 8 0.45 -6.07 -2.65
C ILE A 8 -0.59 -6.16 -3.78
N ILE A 9 -0.63 -7.30 -4.46
CA ILE A 9 -1.54 -7.56 -5.57
C ILE A 9 -2.39 -8.77 -5.21
N PHE A 10 -3.70 -8.62 -5.28
CA PHE A 10 -4.65 -9.73 -5.15
C PHE A 10 -5.02 -10.22 -6.54
N SER A 11 -4.76 -11.50 -6.80
CA SER A 11 -5.28 -12.14 -8.01
C SER A 11 -6.81 -12.24 -7.95
N PRO A 12 -7.49 -12.43 -9.09
CA PRO A 12 -8.93 -12.71 -9.12
C PRO A 12 -9.34 -13.92 -8.28
N THR A 13 -8.43 -14.88 -8.07
CA THR A 13 -8.63 -16.04 -7.19
C THR A 13 -8.30 -15.76 -5.72
N VAL A 14 -8.20 -14.48 -5.34
CA VAL A 14 -7.97 -13.99 -3.96
C VAL A 14 -6.59 -14.35 -3.39
N LYS A 15 -5.70 -14.95 -4.19
CA LYS A 15 -4.32 -15.23 -3.75
C LYS A 15 -3.49 -13.94 -3.77
N PRO A 16 -2.84 -13.57 -2.65
CA PRO A 16 -1.98 -12.38 -2.58
C PRO A 16 -0.57 -12.66 -3.11
N TYR A 17 0.01 -11.65 -3.74
CA TYR A 17 1.41 -11.59 -4.14
C TYR A 17 2.00 -10.29 -3.60
N SER A 18 3.22 -10.36 -3.06
CA SER A 18 3.89 -9.19 -2.50
C SER A 18 5.31 -9.03 -3.03
N PHE A 19 5.72 -7.78 -3.18
CA PHE A 19 7.07 -7.38 -3.51
C PHE A 19 7.42 -6.15 -2.67
N GLY A 20 8.66 -6.09 -2.16
CA GLY A 20 9.08 -4.92 -1.42
C GLY A 20 10.59 -4.71 -1.44
N HIS A 21 10.98 -3.44 -1.36
CA HIS A 21 12.37 -3.00 -1.25
C HIS A 21 12.58 -2.25 0.08
N PRO A 22 13.64 -2.55 0.86
CA PRO A 22 14.65 -3.59 0.62
C PRO A 22 14.12 -5.02 0.82
N SER A 23 13.05 -5.19 1.60
CA SER A 23 12.31 -6.45 1.70
C SER A 23 10.88 -6.20 2.17
N VAL A 24 9.96 -7.12 1.85
CA VAL A 24 8.57 -7.08 2.34
C VAL A 24 8.55 -6.95 3.87
N GLN A 25 9.36 -7.74 4.57
CA GLN A 25 9.42 -7.74 6.03
C GLN A 25 9.92 -6.40 6.62
N SER A 26 10.87 -5.74 5.94
CA SER A 26 11.34 -4.43 6.38
C SER A 26 10.24 -3.39 6.26
N THR A 27 9.54 -3.38 5.12
CA THR A 27 8.47 -2.41 4.83
C THR A 27 7.22 -2.61 5.67
N THR A 28 6.86 -3.84 6.04
CA THR A 28 5.66 -4.10 6.85
C THR A 28 5.80 -3.65 8.30
N LYS A 29 7.02 -3.63 8.87
CA LYS A 29 7.26 -3.08 10.21
C LYS A 29 6.81 -1.62 10.33
N GLN A 30 6.95 -0.89 9.23
CA GLN A 30 6.55 0.51 9.13
C GLN A 30 5.01 0.66 9.15
N PHE A 31 4.32 -0.13 8.33
CA PHE A 31 2.84 -0.13 8.29
C PHE A 31 2.18 -0.65 9.57
N LEU A 32 2.84 -1.58 10.27
CA LEU A 32 2.33 -2.14 11.53
C LEU A 32 2.62 -1.25 12.74
N ASN A 33 3.38 -0.16 12.58
CA ASN A 33 3.65 0.77 13.66
C ASN A 33 2.47 1.75 13.80
N PRO A 34 1.63 1.64 14.85
CA PRO A 34 0.45 2.47 15.02
C PRO A 34 0.78 3.95 15.29
N ASN A 35 2.04 4.27 15.58
CA ASN A 35 2.48 5.62 15.89
C ASN A 35 2.99 6.39 14.66
N GLN A 36 2.96 5.79 13.47
CA GLN A 36 3.45 6.47 12.29
C GLN A 36 2.46 7.50 11.76
N PRO A 37 2.95 8.72 11.43
CA PRO A 37 2.11 9.72 10.79
C PRO A 37 1.68 9.17 9.43
N LEU A 38 0.37 8.91 9.30
CA LEU A 38 -0.24 8.51 8.05
C LEU A 38 -0.04 9.65 7.04
N ASN A 39 0.75 9.43 5.99
CA ASN A 39 0.77 10.38 4.90
C ASN A 39 -0.62 10.36 4.24
N GLU A 40 -1.29 11.51 4.25
CA GLU A 40 -2.68 11.68 3.81
C GLU A 40 -2.88 11.50 2.30
N THR A 41 -1.84 11.14 1.55
CA THR A 41 -1.92 10.87 0.11
C THR A 41 -2.84 9.69 -0.20
N THR A 42 -2.99 8.74 0.74
CA THR A 42 -3.87 7.58 0.61
C THR A 42 -5.33 7.98 0.41
N PHE A 43 -5.79 9.05 1.07
CA PHE A 43 -7.18 9.49 0.99
C PHE A 43 -7.53 10.04 -0.40
N ILE A 44 -6.59 10.75 -1.04
CA ILE A 44 -6.79 11.35 -2.37
C ILE A 44 -6.92 10.26 -3.45
N PHE A 45 -6.17 9.16 -3.34
CA PHE A 45 -6.23 8.07 -4.31
C PHE A 45 -7.53 7.26 -4.18
N VAL A 46 -7.96 6.96 -2.95
CA VAL A 46 -9.21 6.21 -2.71
C VAL A 46 -10.41 6.95 -3.28
N GLU A 47 -10.49 8.27 -3.07
CA GLU A 47 -11.56 9.11 -3.64
C GLU A 47 -11.56 9.13 -5.18
N ALA A 48 -10.38 9.22 -5.80
CA ALA A 48 -10.26 9.19 -7.26
C ALA A 48 -10.79 7.88 -7.86
N PHE A 49 -10.48 6.74 -7.24
CA PHE A 49 -10.97 5.43 -7.69
C PHE A 49 -12.47 5.23 -7.44
N HIS A 50 -13.01 5.77 -6.34
CA HIS A 50 -14.44 5.70 -6.06
C HIS A 50 -15.25 6.49 -7.09
N LYS A 51 -14.76 7.67 -7.49
CA LYS A 51 -15.40 8.51 -8.50
C LYS A 51 -15.43 7.87 -9.90
N VAL A 52 -14.39 7.11 -10.26
CA VAL A 52 -14.30 6.42 -11.57
C VAL A 52 -15.26 5.24 -11.68
N ARG A 53 -15.62 4.57 -10.57
CA ARG A 53 -16.58 3.45 -10.58
C ARG A 53 -18.05 3.90 -10.68
N ILE A 54 -18.35 5.15 -10.34
CA ILE A 54 -19.72 5.70 -10.28
C ILE A 54 -20.15 6.40 -11.59
N ASN A 55 -19.29 6.45 -12.62
CA ASN A 55 -19.66 6.90 -13.97
C ASN A 55 -19.89 5.71 -14.91
#